data_AF-A0A3R6KSU4-F1
#
_entry.id   AF-A0A3R6KSU4-F1
#
_cell.length_a   1.000
_cell.length_b   1.000
_cell.length_c   1.000
_cell.angle_alpha   90.00
_cell.angle_beta   90.00
_cell.angle_gamma   90.00
#
_symmetry.space_group_name_H-M   'P 1'
#
loop_
_entity.id
_entity.type
_entity.pdbx_description
1 polymer ?
#
loop_
_entity_poly.entity_id
_entity_poly.type
_entity_poly.pdbx_seq_one_letter_code
_entity_poly.pdbx_strand_id
1 'polypeptide(L)'
;MSRFISNLDDLQKVLKPYLIKALELTRDEIFEIVSDKVVEYYEEPVFHNSPKNEPVYYSRTYQLLEELTGFPVEQNGNSLSFEVGWSTDYLNFQYAGNPQWKRNVLATGLDVLKYMNSGSHGGTIDGNHNYFDEALDEIESKYGGVIELFKTNCKKVGMPIR
;
A
#
# COMPACT_ATOMS: atom_id res chain seq x y z
N MET A 1 -16.04 -21.48 -30.07
CA MET A 1 -17.47 -21.63 -29.71
C MET A 1 -17.89 -20.39 -28.94
N SER A 2 -18.86 -19.63 -29.42
CA SER A 2 -19.42 -18.49 -28.66
C SER A 2 -20.30 -19.05 -27.53
N ARG A 3 -19.96 -18.75 -26.28
CA ARG A 3 -20.80 -19.10 -25.13
C ARG A 3 -22.01 -18.16 -25.13
N PHE A 4 -23.21 -18.69 -25.37
CA PHE A 4 -24.44 -17.90 -25.31
C PHE A 4 -24.67 -17.45 -23.85
N ILE A 5 -24.72 -16.14 -23.63
CA ILE A 5 -25.06 -15.54 -22.34
C ILE A 5 -26.56 -15.29 -22.37
N SER A 6 -27.31 -16.06 -21.57
CA SER A 6 -28.78 -16.04 -21.62
C SER A 6 -29.42 -15.21 -20.51
N ASN A 7 -28.66 -14.90 -19.46
CA ASN A 7 -29.11 -14.17 -18.28
C ASN A 7 -27.92 -13.50 -17.55
N LEU A 8 -28.21 -12.70 -16.52
CA LEU A 8 -27.21 -11.99 -15.72
C LEU A 8 -26.28 -12.95 -14.95
N ASP A 9 -26.76 -14.13 -14.55
CA ASP A 9 -25.94 -15.11 -13.83
C ASP A 9 -24.87 -15.73 -14.74
N ASP A 10 -25.24 -16.01 -15.99
CA ASP A 10 -24.30 -16.48 -17.02
C ASP A 10 -23.25 -15.42 -17.33
N LEU A 11 -23.67 -14.14 -17.39
CA LEU A 11 -22.77 -13.01 -17.59
C LEU A 11 -21.77 -12.90 -16.43
N GLN A 12 -22.26 -12.95 -15.18
CA GLN A 12 -21.41 -12.91 -14.00
C GLN A 12 -20.43 -14.07 -13.97
N LYS A 13 -20.85 -15.30 -14.28
CA LYS A 13 -19.96 -16.48 -14.35
C LYS A 13 -18.86 -16.31 -15.39
N VAL A 14 -19.15 -15.64 -16.50
CA VAL A 14 -18.16 -15.38 -17.56
C VAL A 14 -17.19 -14.28 -17.17
N LEU A 15 -17.68 -13.18 -16.60
CA LEU A 15 -16.84 -12.00 -16.30
C LEU A 15 -16.01 -12.16 -15.03
N LYS A 16 -16.52 -12.86 -14.01
CA LYS A 16 -15.92 -12.93 -12.68
C LYS A 16 -14.45 -13.39 -12.68
N PRO A 17 -14.02 -14.43 -13.41
CA PRO A 17 -12.61 -14.81 -13.45
C PRO A 17 -11.70 -13.70 -13.99
N TYR A 18 -12.17 -12.94 -14.99
CA TYR A 18 -11.43 -11.80 -15.54
C TYR A 18 -11.37 -10.64 -14.54
N LEU A 19 -12.47 -10.36 -13.85
CA LEU A 19 -12.52 -9.30 -12.84
C LEU A 19 -11.58 -9.61 -11.68
N ILE A 20 -11.59 -10.85 -11.17
CA ILE A 20 -10.65 -11.29 -10.12
C ILE A 20 -9.21 -11.11 -10.61
N LYS A 21 -8.89 -11.58 -11.82
CA LYS A 21 -7.51 -11.48 -12.31
C LYS A 21 -7.06 -10.03 -12.55
N ALA A 22 -7.97 -9.18 -13.03
CA ALA A 22 -7.68 -7.75 -13.21
C ALA A 22 -7.50 -7.03 -11.87
N LEU A 23 -8.28 -7.40 -10.83
CA LEU A 23 -8.12 -6.88 -9.48
C LEU A 23 -6.80 -7.32 -8.86
N GLU A 24 -6.39 -8.58 -9.01
CA GLU A 24 -5.07 -9.07 -8.57
C GLU A 24 -3.94 -8.26 -9.19
N LEU A 25 -3.95 -8.05 -10.52
CA LEU A 25 -2.93 -7.24 -11.19
C LEU A 25 -2.95 -5.78 -10.72
N THR A 26 -4.13 -5.24 -10.42
CA THR A 26 -4.25 -3.85 -9.92
C THR A 26 -3.70 -3.74 -8.50
N ARG A 27 -3.98 -4.72 -7.65
CA ARG A 27 -3.43 -4.82 -6.30
C ARG A 27 -1.91 -4.90 -6.34
N ASP A 28 -1.35 -5.76 -7.18
CA ASP A 28 0.10 -5.99 -7.26
C ASP A 28 0.84 -4.70 -7.67
N GLU A 29 0.30 -3.95 -8.64
CA GLU A 29 0.86 -2.66 -9.07
C GLU A 29 0.79 -1.60 -7.96
N ILE A 30 -0.34 -1.52 -7.23
CA ILE A 30 -0.46 -0.60 -6.08
C ILE A 30 0.49 -1.01 -4.96
N PHE A 31 0.63 -2.31 -4.70
CA PHE A 31 1.55 -2.84 -3.71
C PHE A 31 2.99 -2.46 -4.01
N GLU A 32 3.43 -2.60 -5.28
CA GLU A 32 4.78 -2.21 -5.70
C GLU A 32 5.03 -0.71 -5.44
N ILE A 33 4.11 0.17 -5.86
CA ILE A 33 4.24 1.61 -5.65
C ILE A 33 4.29 1.96 -4.16
N VAL A 34 3.39 1.40 -3.35
CA VAL A 34 3.40 1.66 -1.90
C VAL A 34 4.65 1.10 -1.23
N SER A 35 5.13 -0.08 -1.64
CA SER A 35 6.37 -0.68 -1.15
C SER A 35 7.57 0.22 -1.43
N ASP A 36 7.68 0.76 -2.65
CA ASP A 36 8.75 1.68 -3.02
C ASP A 36 8.73 2.94 -2.13
N LYS A 37 7.54 3.48 -1.84
CA LYS A 37 7.40 4.63 -0.91
C LYS A 37 7.79 4.30 0.52
N VAL A 38 7.51 3.08 0.99
CA VAL A 38 7.99 2.64 2.32
C VAL A 38 9.51 2.55 2.32
N VAL A 39 10.13 2.03 1.26
CA VAL A 39 11.61 2.00 1.12
C VAL A 39 12.19 3.41 1.10
N GLU A 40 11.63 4.32 0.31
CA GLU A 40 12.06 5.73 0.26
C GLU A 40 12.00 6.39 1.64
N TYR A 41 10.94 6.13 2.44
CA TYR A 41 10.85 6.59 3.83
C TYR A 41 12.02 6.09 4.69
N TYR A 42 12.48 4.85 4.48
CA TYR A 42 13.66 4.33 5.18
C TYR A 42 14.97 4.95 4.67
N GLU A 43 15.01 5.46 3.44
CA GLU A 43 16.21 6.04 2.84
C GLU A 43 16.33 7.56 3.01
N GLU A 44 15.29 8.24 3.50
CA GLU A 44 15.26 9.69 3.62
C GLU A 44 16.41 10.24 4.50
N PRO A 45 17.26 11.15 3.99
CA PRO A 45 18.45 11.62 4.69
C PRO A 45 18.15 12.79 5.65
N VAL A 46 17.31 12.56 6.66
CA VAL A 46 16.85 13.57 7.64
C VAL A 46 17.65 13.62 8.94
N PHE A 47 18.53 12.65 9.17
CA PHE A 47 19.32 12.59 10.40
C PHE A 47 20.70 13.23 10.26
N HIS A 48 21.20 13.76 11.37
CA HIS A 48 22.48 14.49 11.41
C HIS A 48 23.72 13.61 11.60
N ASN A 49 23.55 12.29 11.70
CA ASN A 49 24.64 11.33 11.84
C ASN A 49 25.10 10.74 10.49
N SER A 50 26.07 9.84 10.56
CA SER A 50 26.55 9.07 9.40
C SER A 50 26.26 7.59 9.64
N PRO A 51 25.51 6.91 8.75
CA PRO A 51 24.82 7.47 7.58
C PRO A 51 23.61 8.35 7.97
N LYS A 52 23.19 9.26 7.08
CA LYS A 52 22.15 10.29 7.36
C LYS A 52 20.71 9.77 7.37
N ASN A 53 20.49 8.53 6.96
CA ASN A 53 19.20 7.86 6.91
C ASN A 53 18.98 6.91 8.10
N GLU A 54 19.95 6.78 9.00
CA GLU A 54 19.81 5.98 10.22
C GLU A 54 19.66 6.88 11.45
N PRO A 55 18.67 6.69 12.31
CA PRO A 55 18.53 7.48 13.53
C PRO A 55 19.51 7.05 14.63
N VAL A 56 20.16 8.01 15.32
CA VAL A 56 20.91 7.73 16.57
C VAL A 56 19.99 7.66 17.79
N TYR A 57 18.84 8.35 17.72
CA TYR A 57 17.99 8.60 18.87
C TYR A 57 17.01 7.47 19.16
N TYR A 58 16.72 6.61 18.19
CA TYR A 58 15.83 5.46 18.36
C TYR A 58 16.27 4.27 17.53
N SER A 59 15.90 3.07 17.98
CA SER A 59 16.12 1.85 17.21
C SER A 59 15.07 1.76 16.12
N ARG A 60 15.50 1.83 14.86
CA ARG A 60 14.65 1.63 13.71
C ARG A 60 14.44 0.14 13.49
N THR A 61 13.19 -0.30 13.41
CA THR A 61 12.86 -1.66 12.98
C THR A 61 12.33 -1.61 11.55
N TYR A 62 12.44 -2.72 10.82
CA TYR A 62 11.93 -2.86 9.46
C TYR A 62 10.51 -3.42 9.42
N GLN A 63 9.81 -3.40 10.56
CA GLN A 63 8.47 -3.99 10.71
C GLN A 63 7.44 -3.32 9.79
N LEU A 64 7.51 -1.99 9.57
CA LEU A 64 6.65 -1.30 8.60
C LEU A 64 6.80 -1.89 7.18
N LEU A 65 8.03 -2.16 6.77
CA LEU A 65 8.32 -2.75 5.47
C LEU A 65 7.88 -4.22 5.41
N GLU A 66 8.20 -5.00 6.44
CA GLU A 66 7.93 -6.44 6.51
C GLU A 66 6.44 -6.78 6.58
N GLU A 67 5.62 -5.88 7.14
CA GLU A 67 4.19 -6.12 7.39
C GLU A 67 3.26 -5.55 6.29
N LEU A 68 3.81 -4.80 5.32
CA LEU A 68 3.03 -4.35 4.16
C LEU A 68 2.55 -5.58 3.37
N THR A 69 1.25 -5.65 3.13
CA THR A 69 0.59 -6.83 2.56
C THR A 69 -0.38 -6.44 1.45
N GLY A 70 -0.27 -7.12 0.30
CA GLY A 70 -1.31 -7.15 -0.72
C GLY A 70 -2.29 -8.30 -0.43
N PHE A 71 -3.40 -7.99 0.23
CA PHE A 71 -4.38 -9.01 0.64
C PHE A 71 -5.05 -9.68 -0.56
N PRO A 72 -5.47 -10.96 -0.46
CA PRO A 72 -6.20 -11.64 -1.52
C PRO A 72 -7.47 -10.89 -1.95
N VAL A 73 -7.89 -11.09 -3.20
CA VAL A 73 -9.19 -10.59 -3.65
C VAL A 73 -10.29 -11.37 -2.92
N GLU A 74 -11.15 -10.65 -2.22
CA GLU A 74 -12.28 -11.20 -1.49
C GLU A 74 -13.59 -10.93 -2.23
N GLN A 75 -14.56 -11.82 -2.02
CA GLN A 75 -15.92 -11.64 -2.51
C GLN A 75 -16.87 -11.42 -1.33
N ASN A 76 -17.49 -10.24 -1.32
CA ASN A 76 -18.51 -9.86 -0.34
C ASN A 76 -19.83 -9.61 -1.05
N GLY A 77 -20.66 -10.66 -1.14
CA GLY A 77 -21.90 -10.63 -1.93
C GLY A 77 -21.60 -10.41 -3.42
N ASN A 78 -22.05 -9.28 -3.95
CA ASN A 78 -21.86 -8.89 -5.35
C ASN A 78 -20.61 -8.03 -5.58
N SER A 79 -19.85 -7.74 -4.53
CA SER A 79 -18.63 -6.94 -4.61
C SER A 79 -17.40 -7.85 -4.60
N LEU A 80 -16.41 -7.46 -5.43
CA LEU A 80 -15.05 -7.96 -5.34
C LEU A 80 -14.18 -6.81 -4.85
N SER A 81 -13.30 -7.09 -3.89
CA SER A 81 -12.43 -6.09 -3.28
C SER A 81 -11.07 -6.69 -2.98
N PHE A 82 -10.05 -5.86 -2.90
CA PHE A 82 -8.76 -6.19 -2.33
C PHE A 82 -8.33 -5.06 -1.40
N GLU A 83 -7.32 -5.33 -0.61
CA GLU A 83 -6.67 -4.33 0.24
C GLU A 83 -5.15 -4.39 0.00
N VAL A 84 -4.51 -3.23 -0.02
CA VAL A 84 -3.06 -3.08 0.09
C VAL A 84 -2.81 -2.21 1.32
N GLY A 85 -2.07 -2.73 2.28
CA GLY A 85 -1.85 -2.03 3.53
C GLY A 85 -1.32 -2.94 4.61
N TRP A 86 -1.68 -2.64 5.86
CA TRP A 86 -1.16 -3.33 7.02
C TRP A 86 -2.30 -3.95 7.83
N SER A 87 -2.03 -5.12 8.40
CA SER A 87 -3.00 -5.83 9.24
C SER A 87 -3.37 -5.04 10.49
N THR A 88 -4.56 -5.30 11.04
CA THR A 88 -4.96 -4.76 12.35
C THR A 88 -3.95 -5.09 13.45
N ASP A 89 -3.29 -6.25 13.37
CA ASP A 89 -2.26 -6.64 14.34
C ASP A 89 -1.05 -5.70 14.25
N TYR A 90 -0.58 -5.39 13.05
CA TYR A 90 0.47 -4.39 12.84
C TYR A 90 0.02 -3.00 13.30
N LEU A 91 -1.20 -2.57 12.97
CA LEU A 91 -1.68 -1.24 13.37
C LEU A 91 -1.65 -1.06 14.89
N ASN A 92 -1.88 -2.14 15.65
CA ASN A 92 -1.82 -2.17 17.12
C ASN A 92 -0.43 -2.54 17.67
N PHE A 93 0.50 -3.02 16.84
CA PHE A 93 1.86 -3.37 17.24
C PHE A 93 2.54 -2.17 17.88
N GLN A 94 3.13 -2.38 19.05
CA GLN A 94 3.86 -1.34 19.77
C GLN A 94 5.35 -1.46 19.50
N TYR A 95 5.92 -0.41 18.91
CA TYR A 95 7.36 -0.31 18.77
C TYR A 95 8.00 -0.11 20.14
N ALA A 96 8.99 -0.95 20.43
CA ALA A 96 9.85 -0.76 21.59
C ALA A 96 10.62 0.56 21.39
N GLY A 97 10.24 1.57 22.14
CA GLY A 97 10.95 2.85 22.11
C GLY A 97 12.40 2.70 22.62
N ASN A 98 13.26 3.68 22.35
CA ASN A 98 14.64 3.67 22.82
C ASN A 98 14.75 4.13 24.29
N PRO A 99 15.06 3.24 25.25
CA PRO A 99 15.14 3.60 26.66
C PRO A 99 16.27 4.59 26.98
N GLN A 100 17.26 4.74 26.09
CA GLN A 100 18.37 5.66 26.28
C GLN A 100 18.01 7.12 25.93
N TRP A 101 16.87 7.35 25.26
CA TRP A 101 16.49 8.68 24.80
C TRP A 101 15.34 9.27 25.62
N LYS A 102 15.56 10.46 26.20
CA LYS A 102 14.60 11.11 27.11
C LYS A 102 13.28 11.56 26.44
N ARG A 103 13.26 11.67 25.11
CA ARG A 103 12.07 12.02 24.32
C ARG A 103 11.44 10.81 23.64
N ASN A 104 11.80 9.59 24.08
CA ASN A 104 11.26 8.36 23.53
C ASN A 104 9.74 8.35 23.56
N VAL A 105 9.12 8.32 22.38
CA VAL A 105 7.68 8.19 22.20
C VAL A 105 7.39 6.74 21.86
N LEU A 106 6.58 6.07 22.69
CA LEU A 106 6.00 4.79 22.29
C LEU A 106 5.09 5.04 21.10
N ALA A 107 5.32 4.31 20.00
CA ALA A 107 4.54 4.44 18.79
C ALA A 107 3.87 3.10 18.47
N THR A 108 2.63 3.17 18.03
CA THR A 108 1.96 2.04 17.39
C THR A 108 2.32 1.99 15.90
N GLY A 109 2.05 0.87 15.22
CA GLY A 109 2.13 0.81 13.75
C GLY A 109 1.29 1.90 13.08
N LEU A 110 0.10 2.18 13.62
CA LEU A 110 -0.74 3.28 13.14
C LEU A 110 -0.07 4.66 13.29
N ASP A 111 0.65 4.90 14.39
CA ASP A 111 1.37 6.17 14.59
C ASP A 111 2.50 6.31 13.57
N VAL A 112 3.25 5.24 13.30
CA VAL A 112 4.31 5.24 12.28
C VAL A 112 3.76 5.56 10.90
N LEU A 113 2.60 4.99 10.52
CA LEU A 113 1.94 5.30 9.26
C LEU A 113 1.52 6.78 9.16
N LYS A 114 1.03 7.36 10.27
CA LYS A 114 0.71 8.80 10.32
C LYS A 114 1.95 9.67 10.16
N TYR A 115 3.06 9.31 10.81
CA TYR A 115 4.33 10.05 10.68
C TYR A 115 4.83 10.02 9.23
N MET A 116 4.79 8.84 8.60
CA MET A 116 5.15 8.67 7.20
C MET A 116 4.33 9.57 6.26
N ASN A 117 3.07 9.88 6.55
CA ASN A 117 2.26 10.78 5.71
C ASN A 117 2.06 12.19 6.29
N SER A 118 2.91 12.62 7.22
CA SER A 118 2.88 13.97 7.77
C SER A 118 4.24 14.67 7.71
N GLY A 119 5.15 14.18 6.86
CA GLY A 119 6.52 14.69 6.80
C GLY A 119 7.21 14.56 8.14
N SER A 120 7.14 13.39 8.79
CA SER A 120 7.77 13.20 10.09
C SER A 120 8.41 11.82 10.25
N HIS A 121 9.55 11.79 10.92
CA HIS A 121 10.22 10.58 11.39
C HIS A 121 10.08 10.45 12.90
N GLY A 122 9.35 9.43 13.33
CA GLY A 122 9.09 9.15 14.74
C GLY A 122 8.36 10.29 15.48
N GLY A 123 7.60 11.12 14.76
CA GLY A 123 6.83 12.24 15.32
C GLY A 123 7.66 13.40 15.86
N THR A 124 8.99 13.39 15.64
CA THR A 124 9.92 14.32 16.31
C THR A 124 10.96 14.94 15.39
N ILE A 125 11.26 14.29 14.27
CA ILE A 125 12.19 14.78 13.26
C ILE A 125 11.35 15.15 12.04
N ASP A 126 11.53 16.36 11.53
CA ASP A 126 10.84 16.83 10.34
C ASP A 126 11.41 16.10 9.11
N GLY A 127 10.50 15.53 8.33
CA GLY A 127 10.76 14.98 7.00
C GLY A 127 10.17 15.88 5.92
N ASN A 128 10.44 15.54 4.67
CA ASN A 128 10.09 16.37 3.51
C ASN A 128 8.94 15.79 2.68
N HIS A 129 8.45 14.61 3.05
CA HIS A 129 7.60 13.78 2.20
C HIS A 129 6.28 13.42 2.87
N ASN A 130 5.24 13.32 2.04
CA ASN A 130 3.95 12.74 2.42
C ASN A 130 3.76 11.50 1.55
N TYR A 131 4.35 10.39 1.99
CA TYR A 131 4.60 9.25 1.11
C TYR A 131 3.32 8.57 0.56
N PHE A 132 2.19 8.60 1.27
CA PHE A 132 0.93 8.06 0.70
C PHE A 132 0.32 9.01 -0.31
N ASP A 133 0.41 10.31 -0.09
CA ASP A 133 -0.04 11.30 -1.07
C ASP A 133 0.81 11.19 -2.34
N GLU A 134 2.13 11.01 -2.19
CA GLU A 134 3.07 10.78 -3.30
C GLU A 134 2.80 9.45 -4.03
N ALA A 135 2.41 8.38 -3.32
CA ALA A 135 1.97 7.14 -3.95
C ALA A 135 0.72 7.34 -4.82
N LEU A 136 -0.25 8.12 -4.33
CA LEU A 136 -1.46 8.45 -5.09
C LEU A 136 -1.14 9.31 -6.32
N ASP A 137 -0.28 10.31 -6.17
CA ASP A 137 0.19 11.15 -7.27
C ASP A 137 0.93 10.33 -8.33
N GLU A 138 1.73 9.34 -7.90
CA GLU A 138 2.42 8.44 -8.82
C GLU A 138 1.43 7.55 -9.60
N ILE A 139 0.42 7.00 -8.93
CA ILE A 139 -0.66 6.24 -9.59
C ILE A 139 -1.42 7.13 -10.58
N GLU A 140 -1.74 8.36 -10.19
CA GLU A 140 -2.40 9.34 -11.06
C GLU A 140 -1.53 9.65 -12.28
N SER A 141 -0.24 9.93 -12.08
CA SER A 141 0.68 10.28 -13.16
C SER A 141 0.97 9.11 -14.11
N LYS A 142 1.11 7.88 -13.60
CA LYS A 142 1.44 6.70 -14.41
C LYS A 142 0.22 6.15 -15.16
N TYR A 143 -0.93 6.16 -14.50
CA TYR A 143 -2.10 5.40 -14.99
C TYR A 143 -3.35 6.26 -15.23
N GLY A 144 -3.40 7.51 -14.76
CA GLY A 144 -4.64 8.30 -14.70
C GLY A 144 -5.57 7.88 -13.57
N GLY A 145 -5.00 7.33 -12.49
CA GLY A 145 -5.70 6.92 -11.29
C GLY A 145 -6.02 5.42 -11.22
N VAL A 146 -6.44 4.96 -10.04
CA VAL A 146 -6.71 3.53 -9.75
C VAL A 146 -7.76 2.94 -10.71
N ILE A 147 -8.76 3.73 -11.10
CA ILE A 147 -9.82 3.28 -12.00
C ILE A 147 -9.26 2.99 -13.40
N GLU A 148 -8.38 3.84 -13.93
CA GLU A 148 -7.78 3.64 -15.25
C GLU A 148 -6.73 2.52 -15.24
N LEU A 149 -5.99 2.35 -14.14
CA LEU A 149 -5.16 1.17 -13.91
C LEU A 149 -6.00 -0.11 -13.98
N PHE A 150 -7.11 -0.17 -13.24
CA PHE A 150 -8.00 -1.33 -13.27
C PHE A 150 -8.58 -1.59 -14.66
N LYS A 151 -9.04 -0.56 -15.37
CA LYS A 151 -9.53 -0.69 -16.76
C LYS A 151 -8.44 -1.22 -17.70
N THR A 152 -7.21 -0.78 -17.53
CA THR A 152 -6.05 -1.26 -18.29
C THR A 152 -5.81 -2.75 -18.01
N ASN A 153 -5.87 -3.16 -16.74
CA ASN A 153 -5.74 -4.56 -16.36
C ASN A 153 -6.91 -5.43 -16.88
N CYS A 154 -8.14 -4.92 -16.91
CA CYS A 154 -9.27 -5.59 -17.56
C CYS A 154 -9.01 -5.87 -19.05
N LYS A 155 -8.41 -4.91 -19.78
CA LYS A 155 -8.01 -5.11 -21.18
C LYS A 155 -6.87 -6.13 -21.28
N LYS A 156 -5.87 -6.05 -20.40
CA LYS A 156 -4.70 -6.94 -20.35
C LYS A 156 -5.09 -8.41 -20.15
N VAL A 157 -6.10 -8.69 -19.33
CA VAL A 157 -6.61 -10.06 -19.12
C VAL A 157 -7.55 -10.54 -20.23
N GLY A 158 -7.80 -9.71 -21.26
CA GLY A 158 -8.67 -10.08 -22.39
C GLY A 158 -10.15 -10.12 -22.04
N MET A 159 -10.59 -9.29 -21.09
CA MET A 159 -11.99 -9.25 -20.70
C MET A 159 -12.88 -8.95 -21.92
N PRO A 160 -13.90 -9.79 -22.21
CA PRO A 160 -14.66 -9.72 -23.46
C PRO A 160 -15.76 -8.65 -23.41
N ILE A 161 -15.39 -7.40 -23.11
CA ILE A 161 -16.29 -6.25 -23.12
C ILE A 161 -15.92 -5.38 -24.33
N ARG A 162 -16.91 -5.04 -25.15
CA ARG A 162 -16.79 -4.20 -26.34
C ARG A 162 -17.35 -2.82 -26.06
#